data_AF-A0A1I6PCE2-F1
#
_entry.id   AF-A0A1I6PCE2-F1
#
_cell.length_a   1.000
_cell.length_b   1.000
_cell.length_c   1.000
_cell.angle_alpha   90.00
_cell.angle_beta   90.00
_cell.angle_gamma   90.00
#
_symmetry.space_group_name_H-M   'P 1'
#
loop_
_entity.id
_entity.type
_entity.pdbx_description
1 polymer ?
#
loop_
_entity_poly.entity_id
_entity_poly.type
_entity_poly.pdbx_seq_one_letter_code
_entity_poly.pdbx_strand_id
1 'polypeptide(L)'
;MSAIAPASRTERSRRRSLKGLASVLGFLCLVLFLLAIEQKHALSAWQAVRYGAGPAVARAGSWMAEGAADGLGGLQTAVAAPNQPFAAADADILLTGEFGPADEATRQTVGGAVFAGASIRLENGATLSTRPLRIAAAREAYVFGETFARTWNAPAEAQIELRRVVPADGARSVPPSPLCGGEAPGAVALLHRRDRVDLMLFRDRAPIGPDAPASAICGTWSFERR
;
A
#
# COMPACT_ATOMS: atom_id res chain seq x y z
N MET A 1 64.79 12.01 51.15
CA MET A 1 64.72 11.28 49.86
C MET A 1 63.50 10.37 49.93
N SER A 2 62.37 10.78 49.37
CA SER A 2 61.12 10.00 49.41
C SER A 2 61.00 9.17 48.14
N ALA A 3 61.00 7.85 48.29
CA ALA A 3 60.89 6.90 47.20
C ALA A 3 59.43 6.76 46.73
N ILE A 4 59.24 6.92 45.41
CA ILE A 4 57.97 6.72 44.71
C ILE A 4 57.71 5.21 44.60
N ALA A 5 56.62 4.73 45.20
CA ALA A 5 56.20 3.34 45.07
C ALA A 5 55.63 3.06 43.66
N PRO A 6 56.10 2.01 42.96
CA PRO A 6 55.60 1.69 41.62
C PRO A 6 54.21 1.04 41.71
N ALA A 7 53.23 1.64 41.04
CA ALA A 7 51.90 1.05 40.86
C ALA A 7 52.03 -0.38 40.28
N SER A 8 51.50 -1.35 41.01
CA SER A 8 51.62 -2.77 40.70
C SER A 8 51.00 -3.09 39.33
N ARG A 9 51.69 -3.96 38.57
CA ARG A 9 51.36 -4.38 37.18
C ARG A 9 49.90 -4.88 37.03
N THR A 10 49.32 -5.35 38.13
CA THR A 10 47.95 -5.86 38.29
C THR A 10 46.87 -4.78 38.12
N GLU A 11 47.09 -3.55 38.58
CA GLU A 11 46.08 -2.47 38.46
C GLU A 11 45.95 -1.94 37.02
N ARG A 12 47.06 -1.89 36.26
CA ARG A 12 47.04 -1.50 34.84
C ARG A 12 46.36 -2.54 33.95
N SER A 13 46.53 -3.83 34.27
CA SER A 13 45.86 -4.93 33.56
C SER A 13 44.34 -4.87 33.76
N ARG A 14 43.89 -4.72 35.01
CA ARG A 14 42.46 -4.65 35.36
C ARG A 14 41.77 -3.42 34.74
N ARG A 15 42.44 -2.26 34.71
CA ARG A 15 41.93 -1.05 34.04
C ARG A 15 41.85 -1.19 32.52
N ARG A 16 42.74 -1.95 31.86
CA ARG A 16 42.64 -2.22 30.42
C ARG A 16 41.50 -3.19 30.10
N SER A 17 41.33 -4.23 30.92
CA SER A 17 40.22 -5.18 30.79
C SER A 17 38.85 -4.51 31.00
N LEU A 18 38.73 -3.60 31.96
CA LEU A 18 37.49 -2.84 32.22
C LEU A 18 37.15 -1.86 31.08
N LYS A 19 38.16 -1.25 30.45
CA LYS A 19 37.96 -0.38 29.28
C LYS A 19 37.49 -1.15 28.06
N GLY A 20 38.00 -2.37 27.83
CA GLY A 20 37.54 -3.25 26.76
C GLY A 20 36.06 -3.64 26.93
N LEU A 21 35.69 -4.05 28.16
CA LEU A 21 34.30 -4.38 28.49
C LEU A 21 33.34 -3.20 28.32
N ALA A 22 33.73 -2.00 28.76
CA ALA A 22 32.92 -0.80 28.59
C ALA A 22 32.72 -0.45 27.10
N SER A 23 33.74 -0.63 26.27
CA SER A 23 33.66 -0.39 24.83
C SER A 23 32.72 -1.38 24.14
N VAL A 24 32.80 -2.67 24.49
CA VAL A 24 31.92 -3.71 23.93
C VAL A 24 30.48 -3.46 24.37
N LEU A 25 30.26 -3.10 25.64
CA LEU A 25 28.93 -2.79 26.15
C LEU A 25 28.35 -1.54 25.49
N GLY A 26 29.15 -0.49 25.29
CA GLY A 26 28.73 0.72 24.59
C GLY A 26 28.33 0.46 23.13
N PHE A 27 29.11 -0.35 22.42
CA PHE A 27 28.78 -0.76 21.06
C PHE A 27 27.50 -1.60 21.01
N LEU A 28 27.33 -2.54 21.93
CA LEU A 28 26.11 -3.34 22.05
C LEU A 28 24.88 -2.46 22.33
N CYS A 29 24.99 -1.49 23.25
CA CYS A 29 23.92 -0.54 23.54
C CYS A 29 23.57 0.32 22.32
N LEU A 30 24.56 0.76 21.54
CA LEU A 30 24.35 1.52 20.30
C LEU A 30 23.60 0.67 19.27
N VAL A 31 24.01 -0.59 19.05
CA VAL A 31 23.35 -1.51 18.12
C VAL A 31 21.90 -1.78 18.55
N LEU A 32 21.65 -2.01 19.85
CA LEU A 32 20.29 -2.19 20.37
C LEU A 32 19.43 -0.93 20.21
N PHE A 33 20.00 0.26 20.37
CA PHE A 33 19.30 1.53 20.15
C PHE A 33 18.95 1.75 18.67
N LEU A 34 19.86 1.42 17.76
CA LEU A 34 19.59 1.47 16.32
C LEU A 34 18.51 0.47 15.90
N LEU A 35 18.53 -0.75 16.44
CA LEU A 35 17.48 -1.74 16.23
C LEU A 35 16.12 -1.28 16.78
N ALA A 36 16.10 -0.58 17.92
CA ALA A 36 14.86 -0.07 18.52
C ALA A 36 14.22 1.09 17.72
N ILE A 37 15.02 1.92 17.02
CA ILE A 37 14.52 3.00 16.16
C ILE A 37 13.82 2.43 14.92
N GLU A 38 14.38 1.40 14.29
CA GLU A 38 13.80 0.71 13.13
C GLU A 38 12.52 -0.07 13.48
N GLN A 39 12.34 -0.48 14.75
CA GLN A 39 11.20 -1.30 15.15
C GLN A 39 9.84 -0.58 15.11
N LYS A 40 9.78 0.75 15.26
CA LYS A 40 8.48 1.45 15.23
C LYS A 40 7.84 1.44 13.84
N HIS A 41 8.65 1.48 12.78
CA HIS A 41 8.18 1.38 11.41
C HIS A 41 8.00 -0.07 10.96
N ALA A 42 8.89 -0.97 11.41
CA ALA A 42 8.79 -2.39 11.12
C ALA A 42 7.54 -3.04 11.77
N LEU A 43 7.18 -2.68 13.00
CA LEU A 43 6.01 -3.24 13.68
C LEU A 43 4.68 -2.76 13.08
N SER A 44 4.58 -1.50 12.64
CA SER A 44 3.37 -1.01 11.96
C SER A 44 3.20 -1.63 10.57
N ALA A 45 4.30 -1.81 9.83
CA ALA A 45 4.30 -2.53 8.56
C ALA A 45 3.94 -4.01 8.76
N TRP A 46 4.47 -4.64 9.82
CA TRP A 46 4.21 -6.05 10.11
C TRP A 46 2.78 -6.30 10.61
N GLN A 47 2.20 -5.38 11.39
CA GLN A 47 0.79 -5.44 11.77
C GLN A 47 -0.14 -5.25 10.57
N ALA A 48 0.19 -4.32 9.65
CA ALA A 48 -0.56 -4.15 8.41
C ALA A 48 -0.52 -5.42 7.52
N VAL A 49 0.63 -6.09 7.44
CA VAL A 49 0.77 -7.37 6.72
C VAL A 49 0.03 -8.50 7.44
N ARG A 50 0.11 -8.61 8.76
CA ARG A 50 -0.54 -9.69 9.52
C ARG A 50 -2.07 -9.61 9.51
N TYR A 51 -2.64 -8.41 9.57
CA TYR A 51 -4.09 -8.22 9.61
C TYR A 51 -4.72 -8.00 8.22
N GLY A 52 -3.93 -7.61 7.21
CA GLY A 52 -4.40 -7.36 5.84
C GLY A 52 -4.21 -8.50 4.83
N ALA A 53 -3.36 -9.49 5.11
CA ALA A 53 -2.85 -10.41 4.09
C ALA A 53 -3.05 -11.91 4.36
N GLY A 54 -4.12 -12.30 5.08
CA GLY A 54 -4.42 -13.72 5.39
C GLY A 54 -4.31 -14.70 4.20
N PRO A 55 -4.82 -14.37 3.00
CA PRO A 55 -4.70 -15.23 1.82
C PRO A 55 -3.31 -15.25 1.16
N ALA A 56 -2.49 -14.21 1.39
CA ALA A 56 -1.14 -14.11 0.83
C ALA A 56 -0.10 -14.84 1.70
N VAL A 57 -0.29 -14.81 3.03
CA VAL A 57 0.57 -15.56 3.98
C VAL A 57 0.40 -17.07 3.80
N ALA A 58 -0.80 -17.55 3.49
CA ALA A 58 -1.03 -18.97 3.18
C ALA A 58 -0.30 -19.43 1.91
N ARG A 59 -0.24 -18.59 0.87
CA ARG A 59 0.51 -18.88 -0.38
C ARG A 59 2.02 -18.70 -0.23
N ALA A 60 2.47 -17.71 0.54
CA ALA A 60 3.89 -17.55 0.84
C ALA A 60 4.42 -18.71 1.70
N GLY A 61 3.60 -19.24 2.61
CA GLY A 61 3.92 -20.41 3.41
C GLY A 61 4.07 -21.69 2.59
N SER A 62 3.21 -21.93 1.60
CA SER A 62 3.35 -23.10 0.70
C SER A 62 4.58 -22.97 -0.20
N TRP A 63 4.89 -21.76 -0.68
CA TRP A 63 6.04 -21.51 -1.54
C TRP A 63 7.39 -21.62 -0.82
N MET A 64 7.47 -21.15 0.43
CA MET A 64 8.64 -21.39 1.27
C MET A 64 8.78 -22.86 1.66
N ALA A 65 7.68 -23.58 1.90
CA ALA A 65 7.73 -25.01 2.21
C ALA A 65 8.22 -25.85 1.02
N GLU A 66 7.80 -25.51 -0.20
CA GLU A 66 8.26 -26.17 -1.44
C GLU A 66 9.69 -25.75 -1.81
N GLY A 67 10.05 -24.47 -1.68
CA GLY A 67 11.41 -23.98 -2.02
C GLY A 67 12.49 -24.34 -0.99
N ALA A 68 12.14 -24.47 0.30
CA ALA A 68 13.08 -24.84 1.35
C ALA A 68 13.48 -26.31 1.32
N ALA A 69 12.67 -27.18 0.69
CA ALA A 69 12.99 -28.59 0.52
C ALA A 69 14.26 -28.81 -0.33
N ASP A 70 14.53 -27.90 -1.28
CA ASP A 70 15.68 -27.96 -2.21
C ASP A 70 16.79 -26.92 -1.90
N GLY A 71 16.75 -26.29 -0.71
CA GLY A 71 17.76 -25.33 -0.26
C GLY A 71 17.83 -24.03 -1.10
N LEU A 72 19.01 -23.41 -1.14
CA LEU A 72 19.24 -22.12 -1.84
C LEU A 72 18.94 -22.19 -3.35
N GLY A 73 19.12 -23.36 -3.97
CA GLY A 73 18.79 -23.59 -5.39
C GLY A 73 17.28 -23.61 -5.64
N GLY A 74 16.51 -24.21 -4.73
CA GLY A 74 15.04 -24.17 -4.75
C GLY A 74 14.51 -22.74 -4.63
N LEU A 75 15.10 -21.93 -3.75
CA LEU A 75 14.76 -20.51 -3.61
C LEU A 75 15.07 -19.69 -4.87
N GLN A 76 16.22 -19.90 -5.53
CA GLN A 76 16.54 -19.23 -6.80
C GLN A 76 15.58 -19.63 -7.93
N THR A 77 15.21 -20.91 -7.99
CA THR A 77 14.30 -21.44 -9.02
C THR A 77 12.87 -20.95 -8.79
N ALA A 78 12.43 -20.88 -7.53
CA ALA A 78 11.17 -20.28 -7.15
C ALA A 78 11.15 -18.80 -7.54
N VAL A 79 12.18 -18.03 -7.21
CA VAL A 79 12.33 -16.63 -7.65
C VAL A 79 12.35 -16.52 -9.18
N ALA A 80 12.93 -17.45 -9.92
CA ALA A 80 12.91 -17.40 -11.38
C ALA A 80 11.58 -17.83 -12.04
N ALA A 81 10.60 -18.30 -11.25
CA ALA A 81 9.35 -18.84 -11.80
C ALA A 81 8.45 -17.75 -12.41
N PRO A 82 7.75 -18.04 -13.52
CA PRO A 82 6.92 -17.08 -14.26
C PRO A 82 5.68 -16.57 -13.49
N ASN A 83 5.38 -17.14 -12.32
CA ASN A 83 4.27 -16.77 -11.45
C ASN A 83 4.75 -16.07 -10.16
N GLN A 84 5.84 -15.31 -10.20
CA GLN A 84 6.19 -14.44 -9.09
C GLN A 84 4.98 -13.55 -8.74
N PRO A 85 4.56 -13.47 -7.45
CA PRO A 85 3.76 -12.33 -7.04
C PRO A 85 4.62 -11.10 -7.31
N PHE A 86 4.16 -10.23 -8.22
CA PHE A 86 4.82 -8.96 -8.45
C PHE A 86 4.91 -8.26 -7.09
N ALA A 87 6.14 -8.12 -6.57
CA ALA A 87 6.39 -7.08 -5.59
C ALA A 87 5.89 -5.78 -6.21
N ALA A 88 5.21 -4.93 -5.43
CA ALA A 88 4.94 -3.58 -5.88
C ALA A 88 6.27 -3.02 -6.41
N ALA A 89 6.29 -2.62 -7.69
CA ALA A 89 7.49 -2.03 -8.25
C ALA A 89 7.87 -0.83 -7.37
N ASP A 90 9.15 -0.54 -7.15
CA ASP A 90 9.63 0.62 -6.36
C ASP A 90 9.02 1.97 -6.78
N ALA A 91 8.38 2.02 -7.94
CA ALA A 91 7.34 3.00 -8.25
C ALA A 91 6.01 2.60 -7.58
N ASP A 92 5.98 2.54 -6.24
CA ASP A 92 4.74 2.80 -5.51
C ASP A 92 4.44 4.27 -5.81
N ILE A 93 3.76 4.50 -6.92
CA ILE A 93 3.28 5.81 -7.32
C ILE A 93 2.28 6.19 -6.23
N LEU A 94 2.75 6.88 -5.19
CA LEU A 94 1.89 7.73 -4.37
C LEU A 94 1.02 8.50 -5.35
N LEU A 95 -0.29 8.23 -5.38
CA LEU A 95 -1.24 8.86 -6.30
C LEU A 95 -1.17 10.37 -6.21
N THR A 96 -0.27 10.91 -7.00
CA THR A 96 0.14 12.29 -6.94
C THR A 96 0.47 12.70 -8.35
N GLY A 97 -0.28 13.65 -8.85
CA GLY A 97 -0.05 14.20 -10.17
C GLY A 97 -1.34 14.55 -10.88
N GLU A 98 -1.14 15.16 -12.05
CA GLU A 98 -2.19 15.56 -12.95
C GLU A 98 -2.29 14.54 -14.09
N PHE A 99 -3.53 14.19 -14.42
CA PHE A 99 -3.86 13.23 -15.45
C PHE A 99 -4.91 13.85 -16.38
N GLY A 100 -4.72 13.65 -17.68
CA GLY A 100 -5.71 13.97 -18.72
C GLY A 100 -6.70 12.83 -18.93
N PRO A 101 -7.81 13.07 -19.65
CA PRO A 101 -8.75 12.02 -20.02
C PRO A 101 -8.14 11.07 -21.06
N ALA A 102 -8.20 9.76 -20.83
CA ALA A 102 -7.68 8.74 -21.75
C ALA A 102 -8.67 8.32 -22.85
N ASP A 103 -9.92 8.80 -22.79
CA ASP A 103 -10.97 8.57 -23.78
C ASP A 103 -11.98 9.75 -23.83
N GLU A 104 -12.79 9.77 -24.89
CA GLU A 104 -13.77 10.83 -25.13
C GLU A 104 -14.86 10.91 -24.05
N ALA A 105 -15.33 9.76 -23.56
CA ALA A 105 -16.36 9.71 -22.54
C ALA A 105 -15.89 10.34 -21.22
N THR A 106 -14.64 10.07 -20.83
CA THR A 106 -13.97 10.68 -19.68
C THR A 106 -13.80 12.17 -19.88
N ARG A 107 -13.33 12.60 -21.06
CA ARG A 107 -13.19 14.02 -21.41
C ARG A 107 -14.51 14.79 -21.25
N GLN A 108 -15.61 14.23 -21.75
CA GLN A 108 -16.92 14.89 -21.72
C GLN A 108 -17.57 14.91 -20.33
N THR A 109 -17.32 13.89 -19.50
CA THR A 109 -18.02 13.74 -18.21
C THR A 109 -17.28 14.41 -17.05
N VAL A 110 -15.96 14.21 -16.98
CA VAL A 110 -15.13 14.60 -15.82
C VAL A 110 -13.91 15.43 -16.19
N GLY A 111 -13.48 15.42 -17.46
CA GLY A 111 -12.26 16.07 -17.93
C GLY A 111 -11.01 15.39 -17.38
N GLY A 112 -10.01 16.17 -16.97
CA GLY A 112 -8.83 15.66 -16.26
C GLY A 112 -9.07 15.37 -14.77
N ALA A 113 -8.06 14.77 -14.13
CA ALA A 113 -8.06 14.49 -12.70
C ALA A 113 -6.72 14.86 -12.08
N VAL A 114 -6.76 15.41 -10.86
CA VAL A 114 -5.60 15.61 -10.00
C VAL A 114 -5.76 14.71 -8.79
N PHE A 115 -4.81 13.81 -8.60
CA PHE A 115 -4.74 12.97 -7.42
C PHE A 115 -3.70 13.56 -6.46
N ALA A 116 -4.07 13.69 -5.20
CA ALA A 116 -3.21 14.23 -4.15
C ALA A 116 -3.52 13.52 -2.82
N GLY A 117 -2.87 12.37 -2.60
CA GLY A 117 -3.07 11.55 -1.41
C GLY A 117 -4.54 11.13 -1.23
N ALA A 118 -5.20 11.68 -0.21
CA ALA A 118 -6.60 11.43 0.12
C ALA A 118 -7.62 12.19 -0.76
N SER A 119 -7.18 13.13 -1.59
CA SER A 119 -8.05 13.96 -2.42
C SER A 119 -7.97 13.58 -3.89
N ILE A 120 -9.12 13.51 -4.55
CA ILE A 120 -9.25 13.37 -6.00
C ILE A 120 -10.06 14.58 -6.50
N ARG A 121 -9.45 15.44 -7.30
CA ARG A 121 -10.10 16.62 -7.88
C ARG A 121 -10.27 16.42 -9.37
N LEU A 122 -11.51 16.48 -9.84
CA LEU A 122 -11.87 16.35 -11.24
C LEU A 122 -12.01 17.74 -11.87
N GLU A 123 -11.74 17.85 -13.16
CA GLU A 123 -11.78 19.12 -13.91
C GLU A 123 -13.20 19.71 -13.97
N ASN A 124 -14.23 18.87 -13.91
CA ASN A 124 -15.62 19.31 -13.80
C ASN A 124 -15.99 19.95 -12.44
N GLY A 125 -15.01 20.15 -11.55
CA GLY A 125 -15.15 20.80 -10.25
C GLY A 125 -15.47 19.85 -9.10
N ALA A 126 -15.78 18.58 -9.37
CA ALA A 126 -16.02 17.61 -8.30
C ALA A 126 -14.72 17.31 -7.53
N THR A 127 -14.81 17.30 -6.20
CA THR A 127 -13.70 16.92 -5.32
C THR A 127 -14.16 15.81 -4.39
N LEU A 128 -13.46 14.68 -4.44
CA LEU A 128 -13.69 13.53 -3.57
C LEU A 128 -12.61 13.50 -2.50
N SER A 129 -13.02 13.71 -1.24
CA SER A 129 -12.20 13.40 -0.08
C SER A 129 -12.35 11.91 0.22
N THR A 130 -11.25 11.20 0.41
CA THR A 130 -11.25 9.74 0.53
C THR A 130 -10.38 9.25 1.69
N ARG A 131 -10.66 8.04 2.16
CA ARG A 131 -9.77 7.29 3.06
C ARG A 131 -9.62 5.84 2.60
N PRO A 132 -8.50 5.17 2.88
CA PRO A 132 -8.33 3.77 2.52
C PRO A 132 -9.48 2.89 3.06
N LEU A 133 -9.96 1.97 2.23
CA LEU A 133 -10.92 0.94 2.62
C LEU A 133 -10.24 -0.44 2.64
N ARG A 134 -9.72 -0.90 1.50
CA ARG A 134 -8.95 -2.14 1.35
C ARG A 134 -8.31 -2.22 -0.04
N ILE A 135 -7.43 -3.19 -0.26
CA ILE A 135 -7.02 -3.62 -1.60
C ILE A 135 -7.88 -4.82 -2.00
N ALA A 136 -8.38 -4.83 -3.23
CA ALA A 136 -9.08 -5.94 -3.85
C ALA A 136 -8.23 -6.53 -4.99
N ALA A 137 -8.38 -7.81 -5.29
CA ALA A 137 -7.85 -8.38 -6.52
C ALA A 137 -8.80 -8.08 -7.69
N ALA A 138 -8.27 -7.86 -8.89
CA ALA A 138 -9.09 -7.51 -10.04
C ALA A 138 -10.09 -8.63 -10.43
N ARG A 139 -9.79 -9.90 -10.10
CA ARG A 139 -10.75 -11.01 -10.26
C ARG A 139 -11.99 -10.92 -9.38
N GLU A 140 -11.98 -10.08 -8.35
CA GLU A 140 -13.15 -9.91 -7.48
C GLU A 140 -14.30 -9.28 -8.26
N ALA A 141 -15.51 -9.77 -7.99
CA ALA A 141 -16.71 -9.17 -8.51
C ALA A 141 -17.00 -7.84 -7.79
N TYR A 142 -17.41 -6.81 -8.53
CA TYR A 142 -17.86 -5.54 -7.95
C TYR A 142 -19.38 -5.34 -8.06
N VAL A 143 -20.01 -6.05 -8.98
CA VAL A 143 -21.48 -6.28 -9.11
C VAL A 143 -21.71 -7.70 -9.61
N PHE A 144 -22.97 -8.15 -9.64
CA PHE A 144 -23.31 -9.48 -10.14
C PHE A 144 -22.75 -9.71 -11.55
N GLY A 145 -22.01 -10.80 -11.71
CA GLY A 145 -21.48 -11.25 -12.99
C GLY A 145 -20.25 -10.50 -13.50
N GLU A 146 -19.96 -9.27 -13.04
CA GLU A 146 -18.84 -8.42 -13.50
C GLU A 146 -17.68 -8.40 -12.50
N THR A 147 -16.44 -8.42 -13.02
CA THR A 147 -15.20 -8.31 -12.24
C THR A 147 -14.38 -7.11 -12.71
N PHE A 148 -13.56 -6.55 -11.82
CA PHE A 148 -12.69 -5.42 -12.19
C PHE A 148 -11.76 -5.78 -13.35
N ALA A 149 -11.25 -7.01 -13.37
CA ALA A 149 -10.37 -7.54 -14.42
C ALA A 149 -11.05 -7.51 -15.78
N ARG A 150 -12.31 -7.92 -15.87
CA ARG A 150 -13.06 -7.89 -17.12
C ARG A 150 -13.31 -6.46 -17.59
N THR A 151 -13.78 -5.60 -16.69
CA THR A 151 -14.18 -4.23 -17.02
C THR A 151 -13.01 -3.35 -17.43
N TRP A 152 -11.86 -3.49 -16.77
CA TRP A 152 -10.67 -2.71 -17.06
C TRP A 152 -9.64 -3.42 -17.95
N ASN A 153 -9.99 -4.60 -18.48
CA ASN A 153 -9.07 -5.45 -19.23
C ASN A 153 -7.71 -5.61 -18.51
N ALA A 154 -7.78 -5.91 -17.22
CA ALA A 154 -6.63 -6.02 -16.33
C ALA A 154 -6.33 -7.49 -16.00
N PRO A 155 -5.07 -7.84 -15.69
CA PRO A 155 -4.74 -9.16 -15.15
C PRO A 155 -5.59 -9.46 -13.90
N ALA A 156 -6.03 -10.70 -13.74
CA ALA A 156 -6.85 -11.15 -12.60
C ALA A 156 -6.24 -10.84 -11.22
N GLU A 157 -4.91 -10.81 -11.15
CA GLU A 157 -4.13 -10.54 -9.94
C GLU A 157 -3.78 -9.04 -9.75
N ALA A 158 -4.21 -8.16 -10.67
CA ALA A 158 -3.98 -6.73 -10.51
C ALA A 158 -4.63 -6.21 -9.22
N GLN A 159 -3.94 -5.31 -8.54
CA GLN A 159 -4.42 -4.72 -7.30
C GLN A 159 -5.33 -3.54 -7.58
N ILE A 160 -6.53 -3.58 -7.01
CA ILE A 160 -7.51 -2.52 -7.06
C ILE A 160 -7.54 -1.84 -5.70
N GLU A 161 -7.21 -0.56 -5.66
CA GLU A 161 -7.31 0.21 -4.44
C GLU A 161 -8.75 0.68 -4.24
N LEU A 162 -9.40 0.19 -3.19
CA LEU A 162 -10.71 0.68 -2.77
C LEU A 162 -10.52 1.74 -1.69
N ARG A 163 -11.11 2.91 -1.91
CA ARG A 163 -11.18 4.01 -0.93
C ARG A 163 -12.64 4.34 -0.64
N ARG A 164 -12.92 4.67 0.61
CA ARG A 164 -14.22 5.22 1.01
C ARG A 164 -14.22 6.72 0.75
N VAL A 165 -15.27 7.24 0.14
CA VAL A 165 -15.52 8.68 0.05
C VAL A 165 -16.04 9.16 1.40
N VAL A 166 -15.45 10.23 1.92
CA VAL A 166 -15.77 10.79 3.23
C VAL A 166 -16.19 12.25 3.08
N PRO A 167 -16.95 12.80 4.05
CA PRO A 167 -17.25 14.22 4.04
C PRO A 167 -15.95 15.04 3.99
N ALA A 168 -15.96 16.15 3.26
CA ALA A 168 -14.87 17.12 3.31
C ALA A 168 -14.76 17.72 4.72
N ASP A 169 -13.61 18.34 5.03
CA ASP A 169 -13.38 18.93 6.35
C ASP A 169 -14.50 19.91 6.74
N GLY A 170 -15.06 19.71 7.94
CA GLY A 170 -16.19 20.50 8.46
C GLY A 170 -17.57 20.08 7.96
N ALA A 171 -17.68 19.19 6.96
CA ALA A 171 -18.96 18.65 6.51
C ALA A 171 -19.42 17.46 7.38
N ARG A 172 -20.73 17.37 7.61
CA ARG A 172 -21.34 16.26 8.37
C ARG A 172 -21.58 15.00 7.53
N SER A 173 -21.73 15.15 6.23
CA SER A 173 -22.04 14.09 5.28
C SER A 173 -21.44 14.38 3.91
N VAL A 174 -21.26 13.34 3.09
CA VAL A 174 -20.89 13.50 1.68
C VAL A 174 -22.09 14.10 0.93
N PRO A 175 -21.94 15.22 0.19
CA PRO A 175 -23.04 15.80 -0.55
C PRO A 175 -23.42 14.94 -1.77
N PRO A 176 -24.67 15.04 -2.25
CA PRO A 176 -25.07 14.54 -3.56
C PRO A 176 -24.12 14.98 -4.68
N SER A 177 -23.91 14.10 -5.66
CA SER A 177 -23.09 14.38 -6.84
C SER A 177 -23.85 14.09 -8.14
N PRO A 178 -23.77 14.99 -9.14
CA PRO A 178 -24.24 14.69 -10.49
C PRO A 178 -23.61 13.42 -11.09
N LEU A 179 -22.38 13.08 -10.68
CA LEU A 179 -21.69 11.86 -11.10
C LEU A 179 -22.42 10.58 -10.69
N CYS A 180 -23.22 10.66 -9.61
CA CYS A 180 -24.04 9.57 -9.10
C CYS A 180 -25.53 9.81 -9.33
N GLY A 181 -25.90 10.60 -10.34
CA GLY A 181 -27.30 10.90 -10.65
C GLY A 181 -28.04 11.67 -9.56
N GLY A 182 -27.33 12.49 -8.77
CA GLY A 182 -27.91 13.23 -7.66
C GLY A 182 -27.95 12.47 -6.33
N GLU A 183 -27.34 11.28 -6.25
CA GLU A 183 -27.08 10.60 -4.98
C GLU A 183 -25.65 10.89 -4.48
N ALA A 184 -25.40 10.63 -3.20
CA ALA A 184 -24.06 10.80 -2.63
C ALA A 184 -23.12 9.67 -3.08
N PRO A 185 -21.86 9.94 -3.45
CA PRO A 185 -20.85 8.91 -3.65
C PRO A 185 -20.39 8.30 -2.31
N GLY A 186 -20.05 7.00 -2.31
CA GLY A 186 -19.66 6.25 -1.12
C GLY A 186 -18.25 5.66 -1.16
N ALA A 187 -17.81 5.24 -2.34
CA ALA A 187 -16.52 4.60 -2.51
C ALA A 187 -15.99 4.81 -3.93
N VAL A 188 -14.67 4.70 -4.06
CA VAL A 188 -13.98 4.72 -5.35
C VAL A 188 -13.05 3.51 -5.43
N ALA A 189 -13.08 2.83 -6.57
CA ALA A 189 -12.08 1.84 -6.95
C ALA A 189 -11.09 2.47 -7.93
N LEU A 190 -9.82 2.23 -7.69
CA LEU A 190 -8.73 2.75 -8.51
C LEU A 190 -7.84 1.60 -8.98
N LEU A 191 -7.60 1.51 -10.28
CA LEU A 191 -6.57 0.66 -10.86
C LEU A 191 -5.43 1.55 -11.37
N HIS A 192 -4.23 1.30 -10.85
CA HIS A 192 -3.03 2.01 -11.26
C HIS A 192 -2.25 1.21 -12.28
N ARG A 193 -1.90 1.86 -13.38
CA ARG A 193 -1.00 1.38 -14.42
C ARG A 193 0.10 2.43 -14.59
N ARG A 194 1.16 2.10 -15.32
CA ARG A 194 2.37 2.94 -15.44
C ARG A 194 2.06 4.42 -15.75
N ASP A 195 1.20 4.63 -16.73
CA ASP A 195 0.84 5.94 -17.28
C ASP A 195 -0.66 6.20 -17.23
N ARG A 196 -1.43 5.35 -16.54
CA ARG A 196 -2.90 5.40 -16.57
C ARG A 196 -3.51 5.06 -15.22
N VAL A 197 -4.62 5.71 -14.90
CA VAL A 197 -5.45 5.44 -13.72
C VAL A 197 -6.88 5.22 -14.19
N ASP A 198 -7.44 4.06 -13.88
CA ASP A 198 -8.86 3.80 -14.09
C ASP A 198 -9.60 3.99 -12.76
N LEU A 199 -10.71 4.71 -12.81
CA LEU A 199 -11.52 5.11 -11.66
C LEU A 199 -12.94 4.59 -11.84
N MET A 200 -13.48 3.92 -10.83
CA MET A 200 -14.90 3.56 -10.75
C MET A 200 -15.49 4.12 -9.47
N LEU A 201 -16.59 4.86 -9.58
CA LEU A 201 -17.27 5.49 -8.45
C LEU A 201 -18.53 4.72 -8.11
N PHE A 202 -18.75 4.49 -6.82
CA PHE A 202 -19.91 3.80 -6.27
C PHE A 202 -20.74 4.75 -5.42
N ARG A 203 -22.05 4.52 -5.38
CA ARG A 203 -23.00 5.26 -4.55
C ARG A 203 -22.77 4.98 -3.06
N ASP A 204 -23.20 5.90 -2.20
CA ASP A 204 -23.15 5.71 -0.76
C ASP A 204 -23.96 4.47 -0.35
N ARG A 205 -23.40 3.72 0.61
CA ARG A 205 -23.97 2.47 1.16
C ARG A 205 -24.21 1.34 0.15
N ALA A 206 -23.85 1.50 -1.12
CA ALA A 206 -23.86 0.38 -2.04
C ALA A 206 -22.83 -0.68 -1.59
N PRO A 207 -23.22 -1.97 -1.51
CA PRO A 207 -22.22 -3.01 -1.36
C PRO A 207 -21.30 -3.03 -2.59
N ILE A 208 -20.05 -3.45 -2.40
CA ILE A 208 -19.12 -3.72 -3.51
C ILE A 208 -18.89 -5.22 -3.49
N GLY A 209 -19.40 -5.93 -4.49
CA GLY A 209 -19.42 -7.39 -4.48
C GLY A 209 -20.45 -7.99 -5.42
N PRO A 210 -20.53 -9.32 -5.50
CA PRO A 210 -21.44 -10.02 -6.40
C PRO A 210 -22.93 -9.75 -6.12
N ASP A 211 -23.28 -9.32 -4.90
CA ASP A 211 -24.66 -9.00 -4.52
C ASP A 211 -25.05 -7.55 -4.83
N ALA A 212 -24.11 -6.75 -5.33
CA ALA A 212 -24.37 -5.35 -5.65
C ALA A 212 -25.16 -5.22 -6.96
N PRO A 213 -26.23 -4.40 -6.99
CA PRO A 213 -26.96 -4.13 -8.22
C PRO A 213 -26.11 -3.27 -9.15
N ALA A 214 -26.35 -3.34 -10.47
CA ALA A 214 -25.65 -2.48 -11.44
C ALA A 214 -25.83 -0.98 -11.15
N SER A 215 -26.96 -0.58 -10.55
CA SER A 215 -27.23 0.80 -10.13
C SER A 215 -26.32 1.29 -8.98
N ALA A 216 -25.55 0.40 -8.34
CA ALA A 216 -24.53 0.79 -7.36
C ALA A 216 -23.42 1.67 -7.96
N ILE A 217 -23.21 1.59 -9.28
CA ILE A 217 -22.13 2.27 -9.98
C ILE A 217 -22.62 3.64 -10.44
N CYS A 218 -21.84 4.66 -10.13
CA CYS A 218 -22.05 6.02 -10.61
C CYS A 218 -21.45 6.21 -12.00
N GLY A 219 -20.23 5.70 -12.21
CA GLY A 219 -19.55 5.76 -13.50
C GLY A 219 -18.14 5.18 -13.43
N THR A 220 -17.54 5.04 -14.61
CA THR A 220 -16.17 4.57 -14.83
C THR A 220 -15.45 5.51 -15.78
N TRP A 221 -14.22 5.88 -15.44
CA TRP A 221 -13.42 6.83 -16.19
C TRP A 221 -11.96 6.40 -16.24
N SER A 222 -11.27 6.71 -17.34
CA SER A 222 -9.86 6.35 -17.56
C SER A 222 -9.05 7.62 -17.79
N PHE A 223 -7.95 7.77 -17.06
CA PHE A 223 -7.09 8.95 -17.11
C PHE A 223 -5.66 8.55 -17.47
N GLU A 224 -4.98 9.35 -18.28
CA GLU A 224 -3.58 9.15 -18.65
C GLU A 224 -2.69 10.26 -18.11
N ARG A 225 -1.45 9.93 -17.75
CA ARG A 225 -0.50 10.90 -17.19
C ARG A 225 -0.20 11.99 -18.23
N ARG A 226 -0.22 13.25 -17.78
CA ARG A 226 0.23 14.40 -18.59
C ARG A 226 1.75 14.51 -18.64
#